data_AF-A0A3E2C9H0-F1
#
_entry.id   AF-A0A3E2C9H0-F1
#
_cell.length_a   1.000
_cell.length_b   1.000
_cell.length_c   1.000
_cell.angle_alpha   90.00
_cell.angle_beta   90.00
_cell.angle_gamma   90.00
#
_symmetry.space_group_name_H-M   'P 1'
#
loop_
_entity.id
_entity.type
_entity.pdbx_description
1 polymer ?
#
loop_
_entity_poly.entity_id
_entity_poly.type
_entity_poly.pdbx_seq_one_letter_code
_entity_poly.pdbx_strand_id
1 'polypeptide(L)'
;TVLTCAGNAGPALAGDAVGTVFAPVHTRDSSRRLWIGFASHPHGVLVVDNGAAKAVRGGRASLLAAGIVGVRGEFSATDPVWIDDEQGNHLAKGLVAFDAEEIPEIMGRTSDELEESLGRQYAHPVVHRDNLVLV
;
A
#
# COMPACT_ATOMS: atom_id res chain seq x y z
N THR A 1 -10.17 -22.58 8.90
CA THR A 1 -11.55 -22.07 9.12
C THR A 1 -12.54 -23.03 8.50
N VAL A 2 -13.69 -23.29 9.12
CA VAL A 2 -14.77 -24.11 8.52
C VAL A 2 -15.96 -23.21 8.24
N LEU A 3 -16.48 -23.25 7.00
CA LEU A 3 -17.73 -22.59 6.63
C LEU A 3 -18.84 -23.65 6.60
N THR A 4 -19.86 -23.49 7.43
CA THR A 4 -20.98 -24.44 7.54
C THR A 4 -22.24 -23.73 8.02
N CYS A 5 -23.40 -24.40 7.98
CA CYS A 5 -24.65 -23.86 8.54
C CYS A 5 -24.67 -24.01 10.06
N ALA A 6 -25.48 -23.19 10.76
CA ALA A 6 -25.51 -23.15 12.22
C ALA A 6 -25.81 -24.52 12.87
N GLY A 7 -26.66 -25.35 12.26
CA GLY A 7 -26.99 -26.69 12.78
C GLY A 7 -25.82 -27.67 12.80
N ASN A 8 -24.78 -27.42 11.99
CA ASN A 8 -23.59 -28.26 11.89
C ASN A 8 -22.43 -27.77 12.77
N ALA A 9 -22.64 -26.77 13.64
CA ALA A 9 -21.57 -26.21 14.47
C ALA A 9 -20.90 -27.27 15.37
N GLY A 10 -21.68 -28.13 16.02
CA GLY A 10 -21.15 -29.22 16.86
C GLY A 10 -20.29 -30.22 16.08
N PRO A 11 -20.85 -30.88 15.04
CA PRO A 11 -20.08 -31.78 14.16
C PRO A 11 -18.83 -31.12 13.56
N ALA A 12 -18.92 -29.85 13.13
CA ALA A 12 -17.78 -29.13 12.58
C ALA A 12 -16.66 -28.91 13.62
N LEU A 13 -17.01 -28.59 14.87
CA LEU A 13 -16.04 -28.44 15.97
C LEU A 13 -15.45 -29.79 16.41
N ALA A 14 -16.20 -30.89 16.24
CA ALA A 14 -15.72 -32.25 16.49
C ALA A 14 -14.77 -32.78 15.39
N GLY A 15 -14.70 -32.10 14.23
CA GLY A 15 -13.86 -32.49 13.10
C GLY A 15 -14.58 -33.37 12.07
N ASP A 16 -15.90 -33.49 12.15
CA ASP A 16 -16.69 -34.23 11.16
C ASP A 16 -16.65 -33.55 9.79
N ALA A 17 -16.86 -34.35 8.73
CA ALA A 17 -16.86 -33.90 7.34
C ALA A 17 -18.14 -33.12 6.97
N VAL A 18 -18.37 -31.97 7.62
CA VAL A 18 -19.49 -31.07 7.38
C VAL A 18 -19.02 -29.69 6.91
N GLY A 19 -19.73 -29.10 5.94
CA GLY A 19 -19.39 -27.80 5.38
C GLY A 19 -18.14 -27.81 4.49
N THR A 20 -17.35 -26.75 4.51
CA THR A 20 -16.12 -26.61 3.72
C THR A 20 -14.97 -26.13 4.60
N VAL A 21 -13.87 -26.90 4.60
CA VAL A 21 -12.67 -26.59 5.38
C VAL A 21 -11.69 -25.78 4.53
N PHE A 22 -11.33 -24.61 5.03
CA PHE A 22 -10.23 -23.80 4.52
C PHE A 22 -9.00 -24.05 5.40
N ALA A 23 -7.98 -24.67 4.81
CA ALA A 23 -6.72 -24.92 5.49
C ALA A 23 -6.10 -23.60 6.01
N PRO A 24 -5.44 -23.62 7.18
CA PRO A 24 -4.73 -22.44 7.67
C PRO A 24 -3.61 -22.06 6.69
N VAL A 25 -3.47 -20.78 6.40
CA VAL A 25 -2.33 -20.26 5.65
C VAL A 25 -1.20 -20.01 6.64
N HIS A 26 -0.04 -20.65 6.44
CA HIS A 26 1.11 -20.56 7.35
C HIS A 26 1.77 -19.18 7.41
N THR A 27 1.52 -18.33 6.42
CA THR A 27 2.04 -16.97 6.37
C THR A 27 0.93 -16.06 5.84
N ARG A 28 0.43 -15.18 6.68
CA ARG A 28 -0.60 -14.22 6.31
C ARG A 28 0.00 -12.83 6.39
N ASP A 29 -0.20 -12.03 5.34
CA ASP A 29 0.09 -10.60 5.42
C ASP A 29 -0.71 -9.97 6.56
N SER A 30 -0.17 -8.89 7.12
CA SER A 30 -0.85 -8.17 8.20
C SER A 30 -2.25 -7.74 7.75
N SER A 31 -3.21 -7.70 8.68
CA SER A 31 -4.58 -7.26 8.39
C SER A 31 -4.62 -5.90 7.70
N ARG A 32 -3.67 -5.01 8.04
CA ARG A 32 -3.48 -3.72 7.38
C ARG A 32 -3.09 -3.88 5.91
N ARG A 33 -2.10 -4.70 5.57
CA ARG A 33 -1.71 -4.93 4.17
C ARG A 33 -2.83 -5.59 3.37
N LEU A 34 -3.56 -6.54 3.96
CA LEU A 34 -4.76 -7.10 3.32
C LEU A 34 -5.83 -6.04 3.07
N TRP A 35 -6.06 -5.13 4.03
CA TRP A 35 -7.00 -4.03 3.84
C TRP A 35 -6.55 -3.09 2.72
N ILE A 36 -5.27 -2.70 2.66
CA ILE A 36 -4.72 -1.87 1.58
C ILE A 36 -4.94 -2.55 0.22
N GLY A 37 -4.55 -3.81 0.07
CA GLY A 37 -4.67 -4.53 -1.20
C GLY A 37 -6.12 -4.68 -1.67
N PHE A 38 -7.01 -5.13 -0.77
CA PHE A 38 -8.30 -5.69 -1.17
C PHE A 38 -9.52 -4.85 -0.78
N ALA A 39 -9.45 -4.07 0.29
CA ALA A 39 -10.61 -3.36 0.85
C ALA A 39 -10.52 -1.83 0.74
N SER A 40 -9.32 -1.29 0.50
CA SER A 40 -9.11 0.15 0.32
C SER A 40 -9.53 0.60 -1.08
N HIS A 41 -10.08 1.81 -1.16
CA HIS A 41 -10.49 2.48 -2.38
C HIS A 41 -9.60 3.70 -2.60
N PRO A 42 -8.60 3.62 -3.50
CA PRO A 42 -7.69 4.73 -3.70
C PRO A 42 -8.37 6.02 -4.18
N HIS A 43 -7.98 7.16 -3.58
CA HIS A 43 -8.54 8.48 -3.89
C HIS A 43 -7.68 9.30 -4.87
N GLY A 44 -6.44 8.88 -5.10
CA GLY A 44 -5.54 9.49 -6.07
C GLY A 44 -4.44 8.56 -6.53
N VAL A 45 -3.47 9.15 -7.23
CA VAL A 45 -2.38 8.44 -7.89
C VAL A 45 -1.07 9.19 -7.73
N LEU A 46 -0.02 8.46 -7.34
CA LEU A 46 1.38 8.88 -7.44
C LEU A 46 1.99 8.22 -8.68
N VAL A 47 2.58 9.01 -9.56
CA VAL A 47 3.31 8.51 -10.74
C VAL A 47 4.79 8.48 -10.41
N VAL A 48 5.45 7.34 -10.65
CA VAL A 48 6.85 7.12 -10.27
C VAL A 48 7.74 6.87 -11.49
N ASP A 49 9.00 7.31 -11.39
CA ASP A 49 10.00 7.04 -12.42
C ASP A 49 10.34 5.54 -12.52
N ASN A 50 11.08 5.16 -13.56
CA ASN A 50 11.50 3.78 -13.78
C ASN A 50 12.34 3.17 -12.63
N GLY A 51 13.17 3.97 -11.96
CA GLY A 51 13.99 3.51 -10.83
C GLY A 51 13.13 3.14 -9.62
N ALA A 52 12.21 4.03 -9.25
CA ALA A 52 11.22 3.82 -8.22
C ALA A 52 10.24 2.70 -8.58
N ALA A 53 9.79 2.61 -9.84
CA ALA A 53 8.93 1.51 -10.30
C ALA A 53 9.61 0.13 -10.11
N LYS A 54 10.90 0.01 -10.43
CA LYS A 54 11.68 -1.21 -10.18
C LYS A 54 11.79 -1.51 -8.68
N ALA A 55 12.05 -0.50 -7.86
CA ALA A 55 12.17 -0.65 -6.41
C ALA A 55 10.84 -1.10 -5.77
N VAL A 56 9.72 -0.51 -6.21
CA VAL A 56 8.35 -0.86 -5.79
C VAL A 56 8.04 -2.30 -6.19
N ARG A 57 8.28 -2.68 -7.46
CA ARG A 57 8.10 -4.08 -7.94
C ARG A 57 8.95 -5.09 -7.15
N GLY A 58 10.10 -4.67 -6.62
CA GLY A 58 10.93 -5.49 -5.73
C GLY A 58 10.33 -5.74 -4.34
N GLY A 59 9.25 -5.04 -3.95
CA GLY A 59 8.44 -5.31 -2.76
C GLY A 59 9.08 -5.03 -1.40
N ARG A 60 10.27 -4.41 -1.37
CA ARG A 60 11.03 -4.15 -0.12
C ARG A 60 11.36 -2.69 0.14
N ALA A 61 11.14 -1.82 -0.85
CA ALA A 61 11.46 -0.41 -0.77
C ALA A 61 10.25 0.42 -0.34
N SER A 62 10.50 1.46 0.44
CA SER A 62 9.55 2.56 0.62
C SER A 62 9.64 3.49 -0.60
N LEU A 63 8.55 4.17 -0.94
CA LEU A 63 8.54 5.20 -1.97
C LEU A 63 9.01 6.53 -1.36
N LEU A 64 10.13 7.04 -1.85
CA LEU A 64 10.66 8.36 -1.49
C LEU A 64 10.18 9.41 -2.49
N ALA A 65 10.17 10.69 -2.08
CA ALA A 65 9.76 11.80 -2.93
C ALA A 65 10.63 11.92 -4.20
N ALA A 66 11.92 11.58 -4.11
CA ALA A 66 12.88 11.58 -5.21
C ALA A 66 12.43 10.76 -6.44
N GLY A 67 11.65 9.70 -6.21
CA GLY A 67 11.20 8.79 -7.26
C GLY A 67 9.81 9.12 -7.83
N ILE A 68 9.17 10.19 -7.35
CA ILE A 68 7.85 10.63 -7.81
C ILE A 68 8.04 11.64 -8.93
N VAL A 69 7.26 11.51 -10.00
CA VAL A 69 7.28 12.38 -11.19
C VAL A 69 5.91 12.98 -11.52
N GLY A 70 4.86 12.59 -10.78
CA GLY A 70 3.54 13.17 -10.93
C GLY A 70 2.61 12.81 -9.79
N VAL A 71 1.54 13.60 -9.63
CA VAL A 71 0.45 13.37 -8.70
C VAL A 71 -0.89 13.67 -9.40
N ARG A 72 -1.93 12.89 -9.12
CA ARG A 72 -3.28 13.08 -9.63
C ARG A 72 -4.32 12.76 -8.56
N GLY A 73 -5.45 13.47 -8.59
CA GLY A 73 -6.54 13.30 -7.64
C GLY A 73 -6.37 14.13 -6.37
N GLU A 74 -7.31 13.97 -5.44
CA GLU A 74 -7.34 14.64 -4.14
C GLU A 74 -7.28 13.59 -3.05
N PHE A 75 -6.37 13.76 -2.10
CA PHE A 75 -6.19 12.85 -0.98
C PHE A 75 -5.45 13.56 0.16
N SER A 76 -5.65 13.08 1.37
CA SER A 76 -4.92 13.51 2.55
C SER A 76 -3.94 12.44 3.02
N ALA A 77 -3.02 12.81 3.91
CA ALA A 77 -2.17 11.86 4.60
C ALA A 77 -3.00 10.72 5.20
N THR A 78 -2.48 9.51 5.08
CA THR A 78 -3.08 8.21 5.41
C THR A 78 -4.13 7.67 4.44
N ASP A 79 -4.53 8.42 3.43
CA ASP A 79 -5.44 7.91 2.41
C ASP A 79 -4.77 6.87 1.49
N PRO A 80 -5.53 5.88 1.01
CA PRO A 80 -5.07 4.98 -0.03
C PRO A 80 -4.88 5.71 -1.36
N VAL A 81 -3.76 5.45 -2.02
CA VAL A 81 -3.43 5.93 -3.36
C VAL A 81 -2.91 4.80 -4.24
N TRP A 82 -3.10 4.95 -5.54
CA TRP A 82 -2.41 4.14 -6.54
C TRP A 82 -0.97 4.62 -6.70
N ILE A 83 -0.08 3.69 -7.03
CA ILE A 83 1.28 3.95 -7.45
C ILE A 83 1.41 3.44 -8.88
N ASP A 84 1.54 4.35 -9.83
CA ASP A 84 1.60 4.07 -11.27
C ASP A 84 3.03 4.25 -11.79
N ASP A 85 3.42 3.44 -12.77
CA ASP A 85 4.54 3.81 -13.63
C ASP A 85 4.16 4.93 -14.61
N GLU A 86 5.15 5.50 -15.29
CA GLU A 86 4.97 6.54 -16.30
C GLU A 86 4.08 6.09 -17.49
N GLN A 87 3.85 4.80 -17.67
CA GLN A 87 2.94 4.27 -18.69
C GLN A 87 1.49 4.17 -18.20
N GLY A 88 1.23 4.48 -16.92
CA GLY A 88 -0.09 4.40 -16.30
C GLY A 88 -0.47 3.02 -15.81
N ASN A 89 0.48 2.09 -15.65
CA ASN A 89 0.19 0.79 -15.07
C ASN A 89 0.19 0.88 -13.54
N HIS A 90 -0.88 0.42 -12.90
CA HIS A 90 -0.94 0.27 -11.46
C HIS A 90 0.08 -0.77 -10.98
N LEU A 91 1.10 -0.33 -10.24
CA LEU A 91 2.13 -1.18 -9.66
C LEU A 91 1.74 -1.68 -8.27
N ALA A 92 1.15 -0.78 -7.48
CA ALA A 92 0.84 -1.00 -6.09
C ALA A 92 -0.26 -0.06 -5.60
N LYS A 93 -0.85 -0.41 -4.46
CA LYS A 93 -1.59 0.52 -3.60
C LYS A 93 -0.74 0.86 -2.38
N GLY A 94 -0.91 2.06 -1.84
CA GLY A 94 -0.31 2.38 -0.55
C GLY A 94 -0.99 3.50 0.19
N LEU A 95 -0.62 3.69 1.47
CA LEU A 95 -1.08 4.82 2.28
C LEU A 95 -0.04 5.93 2.23
N VAL A 96 -0.45 7.09 1.75
CA VAL A 96 0.39 8.26 1.56
C VAL A 96 0.67 8.97 2.89
N ALA A 97 1.85 9.57 3.04
CA ALA A 97 2.25 10.28 4.26
C ALA A 97 1.99 11.80 4.21
N PHE A 98 1.62 12.32 3.04
CA PHE A 98 1.46 13.74 2.75
C PHE A 98 0.14 13.99 2.04
N ASP A 99 -0.37 15.20 2.14
CA ASP A 99 -1.54 15.65 1.40
C ASP A 99 -1.17 15.83 -0.08
N ALA A 100 -2.15 15.68 -0.98
CA ALA A 100 -1.94 15.82 -2.42
C ALA A 100 -1.33 17.19 -2.80
N GLU A 101 -1.67 18.24 -2.05
CA GLU A 101 -1.19 19.61 -2.26
C GLU A 101 0.28 19.80 -1.89
N GLU A 102 0.83 18.97 -1.00
CA GLU A 102 2.24 19.03 -0.57
C GLU A 102 3.17 18.29 -1.54
N ILE A 103 2.65 17.29 -2.26
CA ILE A 103 3.45 16.44 -3.15
C ILE A 103 4.24 17.26 -4.19
N PRO A 104 3.68 18.27 -4.89
CA PRO A 104 4.43 19.06 -5.87
C PRO A 104 5.67 19.76 -5.31
N GLU A 105 5.69 20.15 -4.03
CA GLU A 105 6.82 20.86 -3.42
C GLU A 105 7.99 19.92 -3.03
N ILE A 106 7.69 18.64 -2.82
CA ILE A 106 8.67 17.64 -2.40
C ILE A 106 9.12 16.71 -3.53
N MET A 107 8.32 16.59 -4.59
CA MET A 107 8.53 15.67 -5.71
C MET A 107 9.89 15.85 -6.38
N GLY A 108 10.57 14.74 -6.68
CA GLY A 108 11.86 14.72 -7.35
C GLY A 108 13.04 15.13 -6.45
N ARG A 109 12.81 15.39 -5.16
CA ARG A 109 13.83 15.82 -4.20
C ARG A 109 14.26 14.67 -3.30
N THR A 110 15.54 14.65 -2.97
CA THR A 110 16.13 13.69 -2.03
C THR A 110 15.74 14.02 -0.58
N SER A 111 15.82 13.03 0.31
CA SER A 111 15.53 13.25 1.74
C SER A 111 16.40 14.33 2.36
N ASP A 112 17.67 14.42 1.94
CA ASP A 112 18.62 15.42 2.45
C ASP A 112 18.21 16.84 1.99
N GLU A 113 17.86 17.01 0.71
CA GLU A 113 17.37 18.30 0.19
C GLU A 113 16.06 18.75 0.87
N LEU A 114 15.19 17.79 1.22
CA LEU A 114 13.96 18.07 1.96
C LEU A 114 14.23 18.48 3.40
N GLU A 115 15.15 17.78 4.09
CA GLU A 115 15.55 18.13 5.45
C GLU A 115 16.12 19.55 5.52
N GLU A 116 17.01 19.90 4.58
CA GLU A 116 17.66 21.21 4.55
C GLU A 116 16.69 22.37 4.26
N SER A 117 15.69 22.14 3.40
CA SER A 117 14.83 23.21 2.89
C SER A 117 13.49 23.36 3.61
N LEU A 118 12.87 22.26 4.02
CA LEU A 118 11.54 22.22 4.63
C LEU A 118 11.58 21.70 6.08
N GLY A 119 12.70 21.11 6.47
CA GLY A 119 12.92 20.57 7.81
C GLY A 119 12.81 19.05 7.86
N ARG A 120 13.36 18.48 8.94
CA ARG A 120 13.49 17.03 9.15
C ARG A 120 12.18 16.26 9.09
N GLN A 121 11.05 16.90 9.35
CA GLN A 121 9.73 16.28 9.25
C GLN A 121 9.35 15.89 7.81
N TYR A 122 9.95 16.52 6.79
CA TYR A 122 9.70 16.15 5.38
C TYR A 122 10.64 15.05 4.86
N ALA A 123 11.72 14.74 5.60
CA ALA A 123 12.75 13.79 5.21
C ALA A 123 12.35 12.33 5.50
N HIS A 124 11.11 11.97 5.18
CA HIS A 124 10.56 10.63 5.38
C HIS A 124 9.80 10.12 4.15
N PRO A 125 9.61 8.80 4.01
CA PRO A 125 8.99 8.23 2.82
C PRO A 125 7.57 8.77 2.57
N VAL A 126 7.25 9.01 1.30
CA VAL A 126 5.90 9.37 0.86
C VAL A 126 4.95 8.20 1.02
N VAL A 127 5.42 6.98 0.76
CA VAL A 127 4.71 5.74 1.13
C VAL A 127 5.69 4.79 1.79
N HIS A 128 5.45 4.45 3.05
CA HIS A 128 6.29 3.49 3.77
C HIS A 128 6.04 2.06 3.25
N ARG A 129 7.08 1.23 3.15
CA ARG A 129 6.99 -0.16 2.64
C ARG A 129 5.93 -1.02 3.33
N ASP A 130 5.70 -0.81 4.63
CA ASP A 130 4.73 -1.58 5.41
C ASP A 130 3.28 -1.19 5.09
N ASN A 131 3.11 -0.02 4.47
CA ASN A 131 1.86 0.53 3.97
C ASN A 131 1.79 0.47 2.44
N LEU A 132 2.57 -0.39 1.80
CA LEU A 132 2.61 -0.58 0.35
C LEU A 132 2.30 -2.05 0.01
N VAL A 133 1.42 -2.27 -0.96
CA VAL A 133 1.00 -3.61 -1.39
C VAL A 133 0.97 -3.66 -2.92
N LEU A 134 1.73 -4.60 -3.48
CA LEU A 134 1.76 -4.83 -4.92
C LEU A 134 0.43 -5.39 -5.43
N VAL A 135 0.09 -5.05 -6.67
CA VAL A 135 -1.11 -5.50 -7.36
C VAL A 135 -0.75 -6.37 -8.56
#